data_AF-A0A1V4IUN7-F1
#
_entry.id   AF-A0A1V4IUN7-F1
#
_cell.length_a   1.000
_cell.length_b   1.000
_cell.length_c   1.000
_cell.angle_alpha   90.00
_cell.angle_beta   90.00
_cell.angle_gamma   90.00
#
_symmetry.space_group_name_H-M   'P 1'
#
loop_
_entity.id
_entity.type
_entity.pdbx_description
1 polymer ?
#
loop_
_entity_poly.entity_id
_entity_poly.type
_entity_poly.pdbx_seq_one_letter_code
_entity_poly.pdbx_strand_id
1 'polypeptide(L)'
;MVDRSKINTSALIIADRGYEAYNNMAHIQERGWKYLIRIKDHKTYSSGILQGLELPSTEEFDVDINLKLTRKQTNEVKELLKDKNHYRLISHGKAFDYLPEKSKKSDHIKAAVQIFCIAVFVFISYNNVSNIGKQLQLLTYT
;
A
#
# COMPACT_ATOMS: atom_id res chain seq x y z
N MET A 1 10.76 -13.91 5.19
CA MET A 1 9.79 -13.41 4.19
C MET A 1 8.80 -14.51 3.85
N VAL A 2 7.73 -14.14 3.15
CA VAL A 2 6.60 -15.01 2.81
C VAL A 2 7.06 -16.28 2.10
N ASP A 3 8.12 -16.18 1.29
CA ASP A 3 8.75 -17.26 0.51
C ASP A 3 9.14 -18.49 1.32
N ARG A 4 9.39 -18.32 2.63
CA ARG A 4 9.74 -19.44 3.53
C ARG A 4 8.54 -20.30 3.93
N SER A 5 7.32 -19.88 3.64
CA SER A 5 6.12 -20.66 3.96
C SER A 5 6.00 -21.88 3.04
N LYS A 6 5.55 -23.02 3.60
CA LYS A 6 5.27 -24.26 2.85
C LYS A 6 3.85 -24.31 2.27
N ILE A 7 3.05 -23.27 2.48
CA ILE A 7 1.66 -23.22 2.02
C ILE A 7 1.66 -23.00 0.51
N ASN A 8 1.19 -23.99 -0.26
CA ASN A 8 1.16 -23.89 -1.73
C ASN A 8 -0.20 -23.41 -2.28
N THR A 9 -1.15 -23.12 -1.39
CA THR A 9 -2.49 -22.62 -1.75
C THR A 9 -2.55 -21.09 -1.67
N SER A 10 -3.60 -20.50 -2.26
CA SER A 10 -3.90 -19.07 -2.10
C SER A 10 -4.09 -18.73 -0.62
N ALA A 11 -3.42 -17.68 -0.13
CA ALA A 11 -3.59 -17.20 1.23
C ALA A 11 -3.89 -15.70 1.27
N LEU A 12 -4.52 -15.26 2.36
CA LEU A 12 -4.75 -13.85 2.69
C LEU A 12 -3.86 -13.48 3.87
N ILE A 13 -2.95 -12.53 3.68
CA ILE A 13 -2.10 -12.00 4.75
C ILE A 13 -2.79 -10.80 5.38
N ILE A 14 -2.98 -10.82 6.69
CA ILE A 14 -3.46 -9.66 7.45
C ILE A 14 -2.34 -9.21 8.37
N ALA A 15 -1.96 -7.93 8.32
CA ALA A 15 -0.90 -7.37 9.15
C ALA A 15 -1.23 -5.95 9.62
N ASP A 16 -0.70 -5.56 10.78
CA ASP A 16 -0.79 -4.19 11.31
C ASP A 16 0.33 -3.30 10.70
N ARG A 17 0.38 -2.05 11.15
CA ARG A 17 1.41 -1.05 10.86
C ARG A 17 2.81 -1.60 11.11
N GLY A 18 3.73 -1.27 10.22
CA GLY A 18 5.12 -1.73 10.23
C GLY A 18 5.45 -2.73 9.11
N TYR A 19 4.43 -3.31 8.47
CA TYR A 19 4.59 -4.26 7.36
C TYR A 19 4.36 -3.65 5.98
N GLU A 20 4.11 -2.34 5.88
CA GLU A 20 3.81 -1.58 4.64
C GLU A 20 4.98 -1.43 3.66
N ALA A 21 6.05 -2.22 3.79
CA ALA A 21 7.20 -2.13 2.90
C ALA A 21 6.88 -2.68 1.50
N TYR A 22 7.28 -1.95 0.46
CA TYR A 22 7.10 -2.37 -0.93
C TYR A 22 7.67 -3.75 -1.25
N ASN A 23 8.82 -4.10 -0.64
CA ASN A 23 9.42 -5.42 -0.83
C ASN A 23 8.46 -6.52 -0.35
N ASN A 24 7.86 -6.36 0.83
CA ASN A 24 6.93 -7.35 1.36
C ASN A 24 5.73 -7.56 0.42
N MET A 25 5.13 -6.47 -0.06
CA MET A 25 3.98 -6.55 -0.98
C MET A 25 4.37 -7.23 -2.30
N ALA A 26 5.55 -6.91 -2.85
CA ALA A 26 6.05 -7.56 -4.06
C ALA A 26 6.22 -9.08 -3.87
N HIS A 27 6.78 -9.52 -2.74
CA HIS A 27 6.90 -10.96 -2.41
C HIS A 27 5.56 -11.66 -2.25
N ILE A 28 4.57 -10.98 -1.68
CA ILE A 28 3.21 -11.51 -1.56
C ILE A 28 2.57 -11.67 -2.95
N GLN A 29 2.74 -10.67 -3.82
CA GLN A 29 2.18 -10.66 -5.17
C GLN A 29 2.83 -11.69 -6.08
N GLU A 30 4.15 -11.82 -6.05
CA GLU A 30 4.88 -12.82 -6.83
C GLU A 30 4.45 -14.25 -6.46
N ARG A 31 4.11 -14.45 -5.19
CA ARG A 31 3.55 -15.72 -4.69
C ARG A 31 2.09 -15.95 -5.08
N GLY A 32 1.40 -14.94 -5.63
CA GLY A 32 -0.02 -14.99 -5.99
C GLY A 32 -0.95 -14.95 -4.77
N TRP A 33 -0.47 -14.41 -3.64
CA TRP A 33 -1.25 -14.28 -2.42
C TRP A 33 -1.91 -12.90 -2.33
N LYS A 34 -2.98 -12.80 -1.53
CA LYS A 34 -3.67 -11.54 -1.25
C LYS A 34 -3.20 -10.99 0.10
N TYR A 35 -3.36 -9.69 0.31
CA TYR A 35 -3.03 -9.07 1.59
C TYR A 35 -3.99 -7.95 1.97
N LEU A 36 -4.09 -7.71 3.26
CA LEU A 36 -4.74 -6.60 3.91
C LEU A 36 -3.80 -6.07 4.99
N ILE A 37 -3.10 -4.97 4.71
CA ILE A 37 -2.12 -4.40 5.62
C ILE A 37 -2.64 -3.06 6.11
N ARG A 38 -2.73 -2.90 7.44
CA ARG A 38 -3.06 -1.61 8.03
C ARG A 38 -1.89 -0.66 7.86
N ILE A 39 -2.13 0.45 7.19
CA ILE A 39 -1.14 1.49 6.95
C ILE A 39 -1.13 2.52 8.09
N LYS A 40 0.03 3.17 8.27
CA LYS A 40 0.17 4.28 9.23
C LYS A 40 -0.56 5.50 8.70
N ASP A 41 -1.31 6.18 9.58
CA ASP A 41 -2.00 7.42 9.24
C ASP A 41 -0.99 8.55 8.93
N HIS A 42 -1.31 9.34 7.91
CA HIS A 42 -0.54 10.49 7.46
C HIS A 42 -0.45 11.60 8.52
N LYS A 43 -1.45 11.75 9.39
CA LYS A 43 -1.47 12.79 10.43
C LYS A 43 -0.53 12.49 11.59
N THR A 44 -0.36 11.21 11.93
CA THR A 44 0.39 10.80 13.13
C THR A 44 1.83 10.42 12.82
N TYR A 45 2.13 9.96 11.60
CA TYR A 45 3.45 9.42 11.27
C TYR A 45 4.13 10.17 10.12
N SER A 46 5.32 10.69 10.40
CA SER A 46 6.23 11.33 9.42
C SER A 46 6.94 10.34 8.49
N SER A 47 6.62 9.05 8.57
CA SER A 47 7.06 8.05 7.59
C SER A 47 5.96 7.04 7.29
N GLY A 48 5.74 6.75 6.01
CA GLY A 48 4.75 5.76 5.58
C GLY A 48 4.53 5.76 4.07
N ILE A 49 3.81 4.74 3.61
CA ILE A 49 3.42 4.60 2.21
C ILE A 49 2.44 5.70 1.77
N LEU A 50 1.59 6.15 2.69
CA LEU A 50 0.59 7.18 2.48
C LEU A 50 1.15 8.53 2.02
N GLN A 51 2.26 8.98 2.61
CA GLN A 51 2.92 10.22 2.17
C GLN A 51 3.40 10.15 0.73
N GLY A 52 3.52 8.95 0.20
CA GLY A 52 3.95 8.73 -1.16
C GLY A 52 2.86 8.74 -2.20
N LEU A 53 1.61 8.80 -1.77
CA LEU A 53 0.42 8.67 -2.60
C LEU A 53 -0.42 9.95 -2.51
N GLU A 54 -1.13 10.25 -3.58
CA GLU A 54 -2.15 11.30 -3.61
C GLU A 54 -3.51 10.63 -3.46
N LEU A 55 -3.94 10.52 -2.21
CA LEU A 55 -5.23 9.95 -1.86
C LEU A 55 -6.33 11.03 -1.82
N PRO A 56 -7.60 10.65 -2.05
CA PRO A 56 -8.72 11.54 -1.85
C PRO A 56 -8.75 12.08 -0.41
N SER A 57 -9.16 13.34 -0.24
CA SER A 57 -9.34 13.95 1.08
C SER A 57 -10.64 13.53 1.77
N THR A 58 -11.35 12.53 1.23
CA THR A 58 -12.59 12.00 1.78
C THR A 58 -12.31 11.07 2.95
N GLU A 59 -13.26 10.97 3.89
CA GLU A 59 -13.13 10.09 5.07
C GLU A 59 -13.14 8.61 4.70
N GLU A 60 -13.83 8.28 3.60
CA GLU A 60 -13.93 6.94 3.04
C GLU A 60 -13.53 6.96 1.57
N PHE A 61 -12.76 5.96 1.15
CA PHE A 61 -12.41 5.74 -0.23
C PHE A 61 -11.96 4.30 -0.45
N ASP A 62 -12.23 3.79 -1.65
CA ASP A 62 -11.68 2.55 -2.17
C ASP A 62 -10.94 2.89 -3.46
N VAL A 63 -9.60 2.89 -3.41
CA VAL A 63 -8.76 3.28 -4.54
C VAL A 63 -7.76 2.18 -4.83
N ASP A 64 -7.76 1.77 -6.09
CA ASP A 64 -6.75 0.88 -6.64
C ASP A 64 -5.58 1.70 -7.22
N ILE A 65 -4.36 1.37 -6.79
CA ILE A 65 -3.15 2.13 -7.11
C ILE A 65 -2.08 1.19 -7.67
N ASN A 66 -1.70 1.40 -8.92
CA ASN A 66 -0.73 0.57 -9.62
C ASN A 66 0.61 1.29 -9.63
N LEU A 67 1.45 1.06 -8.61
CA LEU A 67 2.73 1.73 -8.52
C LEU A 67 3.82 1.02 -9.33
N LYS A 68 4.49 1.76 -10.20
CA LYS A 68 5.73 1.35 -10.84
C LYS A 68 6.91 1.88 -10.03
N LEU A 69 7.73 0.98 -9.54
CA LEU A 69 8.87 1.28 -8.70
C LEU A 69 10.14 1.39 -9.56
N THR A 70 10.95 2.41 -9.28
CA THR A 70 12.22 2.62 -9.97
C THR A 70 13.30 3.10 -9.00
N ARG A 71 14.57 2.78 -9.31
CA ARG A 71 15.76 3.38 -8.66
C ARG A 71 16.47 4.38 -9.58
N LYS A 72 16.00 4.55 -10.82
CA LYS A 72 16.63 5.41 -11.82
C LYS A 72 16.20 6.86 -11.60
N GLN A 73 17.16 7.78 -11.68
CA GLN A 73 16.93 9.22 -11.49
C GLN A 73 17.34 10.02 -12.75
N THR A 74 16.87 9.64 -13.94
CA THR A 74 17.04 10.44 -15.15
C THR A 74 16.00 11.56 -15.21
N ASN A 75 16.24 12.61 -16.01
CA ASN A 75 15.31 13.73 -16.15
C ASN A 75 13.93 13.28 -16.63
N GLU A 76 13.88 12.35 -17.59
CA GLU A 76 12.63 11.73 -18.05
C GLU A 76 11.87 11.01 -16.91
N VAL A 77 12.59 10.29 -16.04
CA VAL A 77 11.97 9.58 -14.92
C VAL A 77 11.50 10.56 -13.85
N LYS A 78 12.21 11.69 -13.64
CA LYS A 78 11.75 12.74 -12.72
C LYS A 78 10.41 13.34 -13.16
N GLU A 79 10.18 13.48 -14.46
CA GLU A 79 8.88 13.91 -14.97
C GLU A 79 7.79 12.87 -14.71
N LEU A 80 8.08 11.57 -14.90
CA LEU A 80 7.14 10.49 -14.55
C LEU A 80 6.85 10.43 -13.05
N LEU A 81 7.83 10.71 -12.20
CA LEU A 81 7.69 10.72 -10.73
C LEU A 81 6.80 11.85 -10.20
N LYS A 82 6.40 12.82 -11.03
CA LYS A 82 5.38 13.81 -10.66
C LYS A 82 4.03 13.14 -10.43
N ASP A 83 3.75 12.06 -11.15
CA ASP A 83 2.57 11.23 -10.94
C ASP A 83 2.84 10.24 -9.79
N LYS A 84 2.47 10.68 -8.58
CA LYS A 84 2.71 9.94 -7.33
C LYS A 84 1.90 8.65 -7.23
N ASN A 85 0.80 8.53 -7.96
CA ASN A 85 -0.10 7.37 -7.90
C ASN A 85 0.32 6.26 -8.87
N HIS A 86 1.21 6.54 -9.82
CA HIS A 86 1.69 5.54 -10.78
C HIS A 86 3.19 5.29 -10.72
N TYR A 87 3.99 6.22 -10.20
CA TYR A 87 5.44 6.09 -10.17
C TYR A 87 6.02 6.43 -8.80
N ARG A 88 6.93 5.58 -8.33
CA ARG A 88 7.62 5.78 -7.06
C ARG A 88 9.11 5.50 -7.18
N LEU A 89 9.88 6.43 -6.62
CA LEU A 89 11.32 6.27 -6.47
C LEU A 89 11.63 5.51 -5.18
N ILE A 90 12.42 4.44 -5.29
CA ILE A 90 13.01 3.75 -4.15
C ILE A 90 14.39 4.35 -3.89
N SER A 91 14.64 4.77 -2.64
CA SER A 91 15.95 5.27 -2.23
C SER A 91 17.03 4.19 -2.34
N HIS A 92 18.24 4.59 -2.74
CA HIS A 92 19.42 3.72 -2.71
C HIS A 92 19.69 3.32 -1.24
N GLY A 93 19.76 2.02 -0.97
CA GLY A 93 19.91 1.45 0.38
C GLY A 93 18.63 0.89 0.99
N LYS A 94 17.44 1.08 0.37
CA LYS A 94 16.24 0.32 0.75
C LYS A 94 16.25 -1.03 0.05
N ALA A 95 16.14 -2.10 0.82
CA ALA A 95 16.04 -3.47 0.31
C ALA A 95 14.81 -3.61 -0.58
N PHE A 96 15.04 -4.04 -1.82
CA PHE A 96 14.00 -4.36 -2.78
C PHE A 96 14.61 -5.36 -3.76
N ASP A 97 14.15 -6.60 -3.69
CA ASP A 97 14.82 -7.75 -4.32
C ASP A 97 14.53 -7.82 -5.83
N TYR A 98 13.44 -7.21 -6.26
CA TYR A 98 12.99 -7.18 -7.66
C TYR A 98 13.58 -6.03 -8.48
N LEU A 99 14.50 -5.23 -7.91
CA LEU A 99 15.28 -4.23 -8.66
C LEU A 99 16.77 -4.37 -8.31
N PRO A 100 17.66 -4.23 -9.31
CA PRO A 100 19.09 -4.21 -9.04
C PRO A 100 19.46 -2.97 -8.21
N GLU A 101 20.46 -3.11 -7.33
CA GLU A 101 20.92 -2.02 -6.46
C GLU A 101 21.58 -0.89 -7.27
N LYS A 102 22.28 -1.26 -8.34
CA LYS A 102 22.88 -0.34 -9.32
C LYS A 102 22.00 -0.31 -10.56
N SER A 103 21.48 0.87 -10.92
CA SER A 103 20.74 1.06 -12.16
C SER A 103 21.72 1.22 -13.33
N LYS A 104 21.59 0.39 -14.37
CA LYS A 104 22.32 0.60 -15.64
C LYS A 104 21.50 1.48 -16.57
N LYS A 105 22.15 2.20 -17.50
CA LYS A 105 21.47 3.08 -18.47
C LYS A 105 20.41 2.33 -19.30
N SER A 106 20.65 1.04 -19.60
CA SER A 106 19.80 0.15 -20.40
C SER A 106 18.66 -0.52 -19.64
N ASP A 107 18.54 -0.31 -18.33
CA ASP A 107 17.48 -0.98 -17.56
C ASP A 107 16.14 -0.25 -17.75
N HIS A 108 15.16 -0.98 -18.28
CA HIS A 108 13.77 -0.56 -18.32
C HIS A 108 13.17 -0.46 -16.90
N ILE A 109 12.10 0.33 -16.73
CA ILE A 109 11.30 0.38 -15.50
C ILE A 109 10.62 -0.99 -15.36
N LYS A 110 11.04 -1.81 -14.39
CA LYS A 110 10.74 -3.25 -14.39
C LYS A 110 9.79 -3.72 -13.28
N ALA A 111 9.68 -3.02 -12.15
CA ALA A 111 8.89 -3.51 -11.03
C ALA A 111 7.57 -2.76 -10.91
N ALA A 112 6.45 -3.46 -11.07
CA ALA A 112 5.12 -2.98 -10.73
C ALA A 112 4.69 -3.62 -9.41
N VAL A 113 4.20 -2.81 -8.48
CA VAL A 113 3.60 -3.24 -7.22
C VAL A 113 2.20 -2.66 -7.20
N GLN A 114 1.21 -3.54 -7.21
CA GLN A 114 -0.18 -3.16 -7.03
C GLN A 114 -0.39 -2.79 -5.56
N ILE A 115 -1.18 -1.78 -5.24
CA ILE A 115 -1.57 -1.44 -3.88
C ILE A 115 -3.06 -1.16 -3.89
N PHE A 116 -3.80 -1.96 -3.13
CA PHE A 116 -5.18 -1.68 -2.82
C PHE A 116 -5.25 -0.85 -1.55
N CYS A 117 -5.66 0.41 -1.68
CA CYS A 117 -5.88 1.32 -0.58
C CYS A 117 -7.37 1.38 -0.26
N ILE A 118 -7.77 0.60 0.73
CA ILE A 118 -9.13 0.60 1.26
C ILE A 118 -9.12 1.40 2.56
N ALA A 119 -9.76 2.57 2.55
CA ALA A 119 -10.08 3.32 3.75
C ALA A 119 -11.58 3.18 4.02
N VAL A 120 -11.92 2.17 4.84
CA VAL A 120 -13.25 2.05 5.45
C VAL A 120 -13.09 2.46 6.90
N PHE A 121 -13.40 3.73 7.21
CA PHE A 121 -13.41 4.23 8.58
C PHE A 121 -14.78 3.97 9.22
N VAL A 122 -15.07 2.72 9.56
CA VAL A 122 -16.10 2.44 10.58
C VAL A 122 -15.40 2.19 11.92
N PHE A 123 -14.90 3.27 12.52
CA PHE A 123 -14.68 3.28 13.97
C PHE A 123 -16.00 3.68 14.62
N ILE A 124 -16.90 2.72 14.84
CA ILE A 124 -17.86 2.87 15.94
C ILE A 124 -17.03 2.79 17.21
N SER A 125 -16.57 3.94 17.69
CA SER A 125 -16.02 4.07 19.03
C SER A 125 -17.16 3.75 20.00
N TYR A 126 -17.22 2.52 20.49
CA TYR A 126 -17.97 2.20 21.70
C TYR A 126 -17.22 2.78 22.90
N ASN A 127 -17.25 4.11 23.03
CA ASN A 127 -16.94 4.82 24.26
C ASN A 127 -18.00 5.90 24.46
N ASN A 128 -19.22 5.45 24.71
CA ASN A 128 -20.14 6.10 25.65
C ASN A 128 -21.28 5.12 25.95
N VAL A 129 -21.03 4.25 26.95
CA VAL A 129 -22.12 3.68 27.74
C VAL A 129 -22.69 4.82 28.58
N SER A 130 -23.60 5.59 28.00
CA SER A 130 -24.71 6.24 28.70
C SER A 130 -25.51 7.09 27.73
N ASN A 131 -26.79 6.73 27.58
CA ASN A 131 -27.85 7.56 27.02
C ASN A 131 -27.70 7.98 25.54
N ILE A 132 -28.40 7.28 24.65
CA ILE A 132 -29.74 7.65 24.16
C ILE A 132 -30.17 6.55 23.18
N GLY A 133 -31.35 5.98 23.43
CA GLY A 133 -31.89 4.91 22.60
C GLY A 133 -32.33 5.38 21.20
N LYS A 134 -32.53 4.37 20.35
CA LYS A 134 -33.21 4.41 19.04
C LYS A 134 -32.45 5.16 17.94
N GLN A 135 -31.85 4.40 17.02
CA GLN A 135 -32.34 4.24 15.64
C GLN A 135 -31.26 3.53 14.79
N LEU A 136 -31.19 2.20 14.92
CA LEU A 136 -30.51 1.35 13.94
C LEU A 136 -31.48 1.12 12.79
N GLN A 137 -31.35 1.88 11.70
CA GLN A 137 -31.84 1.42 10.40
C GLN A 137 -30.64 0.86 9.62
N LEU A 138 -30.61 -0.47 9.58
CA LEU A 138 -29.79 -1.25 8.66
C LEU A 138 -30.23 -0.91 7.23
N LEU A 139 -29.35 -0.30 6.44
CA LEU A 139 -29.51 -0.31 4.99
C LEU A 139 -28.78 -1.54 4.44
N THR A 140 -29.57 -2.57 4.15
CA THR A 140 -29.21 -3.69 3.29
C THR A 140 -29.16 -3.20 1.84
N TYR A 141 -28.01 -3.32 1.18
CA TYR A 141 -27.91 -3.12 -0.26
C TYR A 141 -28.48 -4.35 -0.97
N THR A 142 -29.39 -4.11 -1.92
CA THR A 142 -29.90 -5.10 -2.89
C THR A 142 -29.14 -4.92 -4.19
#